data_AF-A0A1Y6C295-F1
#
_entry.id   AF-A0A1Y6C295-F1
#
_cell.length_a   1.000
_cell.length_b   1.000
_cell.length_c   1.000
_cell.angle_alpha   90.00
_cell.angle_beta   90.00
_cell.angle_gamma   90.00
#
_symmetry.space_group_name_H-M   'P 1'
#
loop_
_entity.id
_entity.type
_entity.pdbx_description
1 polymer ?
#
loop_
_entity_poly.entity_id
_entity_poly.type
_entity_poly.pdbx_seq_one_letter_code
_entity_poly.pdbx_strand_id
1 'polypeptide(L)' 'SAVDGRTTRHPGYAVSQRLRKRIEEAFGWIKTTGGLRKTRHRGLARVGWMFTLRVAAYNLVRLPKLLAAT' A
#
# COMPACT_ATOMS: atom_id res chain seq x y z
N SER A 1 5.65 -11.48 -14.78
CA SER A 1 4.37 -12.19 -14.96
C SER A 1 3.88 -11.98 -16.37
N ALA A 2 3.60 -13.05 -17.12
CA ALA A 2 3.00 -12.94 -18.45
C ALA A 2 1.49 -12.70 -18.28
N VAL A 3 1.07 -11.43 -18.33
CA VAL A 3 -0.34 -11.05 -18.40
C VAL A 3 -0.69 -10.85 -19.86
N ASP A 4 -1.73 -11.52 -20.36
CA ASP A 4 -2.14 -11.45 -21.76
C ASP A 4 -3.47 -10.70 -21.97
N GLY A 5 -3.84 -10.53 -23.25
CA GLY A 5 -5.04 -9.80 -23.66
C GLY A 5 -6.36 -10.36 -23.13
N ARG A 6 -6.43 -11.65 -22.76
CA ARG A 6 -7.65 -12.23 -22.19
C ARG A 6 -7.93 -11.68 -20.79
N THR A 7 -6.88 -11.36 -20.04
CA THR A 7 -7.01 -10.74 -18.71
C THR A 7 -7.17 -9.22 -18.80
N THR A 8 -6.46 -8.55 -19.70
CA THR A 8 -6.48 -7.08 -19.77
C THR A 8 -7.71 -6.48 -20.45
N ARG A 9 -8.43 -7.25 -21.29
CA ARG A 9 -9.62 -6.77 -22.03
C ARG A 9 -10.79 -6.33 -21.15
N HIS A 10 -10.87 -6.79 -19.91
CA HIS A 10 -11.99 -6.50 -19.03
C HIS A 10 -11.81 -5.13 -18.37
N PRO A 11 -12.84 -4.25 -18.34
CA PRO A 11 -12.75 -2.94 -17.67
C PRO A 11 -12.28 -3.03 -16.21
N GLY A 12 -12.63 -4.12 -15.52
CA GLY A 12 -12.20 -4.40 -14.15
C GLY A 12 -10.68 -4.47 -14.00
N TYR A 13 -9.94 -4.93 -15.02
CA TYR A 13 -8.49 -4.99 -14.97
C TYR A 13 -7.87 -3.60 -14.79
N ALA A 14 -8.36 -2.61 -15.52
CA ALA A 14 -7.89 -1.23 -15.39
C ALA A 14 -8.14 -0.65 -13.98
N VAL A 15 -9.28 -0.98 -13.37
CA VAL A 15 -9.60 -0.60 -11.98
C VAL A 15 -8.64 -1.29 -11.01
N SER A 16 -8.44 -2.60 -11.16
CA SER A 16 -7.50 -3.37 -10.34
C SER A 16 -6.07 -2.83 -10.44
N GLN A 17 -5.60 -2.42 -11.62
CA GLN A 17 -4.28 -1.83 -11.77
C GLN A 17 -4.12 -0.51 -10.98
N ARG A 18 -5.14 0.36 -10.99
CA ARG A 18 -5.14 1.60 -10.19
C ARG A 18 -5.11 1.31 -8.69
N LEU A 19 -5.92 0.35 -8.22
CA LEU A 19 -5.95 -0.04 -6.81
C LEU A 19 -4.66 -0.72 -6.37
N ARG A 20 -4.08 -1.58 -7.22
CA ARG A 20 -2.78 -2.23 -6.99
C ARG A 20 -1.68 -1.19 -6.80
N LYS A 21 -1.65 -0.16 -7.65
CA LYS A 21 -0.66 0.91 -7.51
C LYS A 21 -0.78 1.64 -6.16
N ARG A 22 -2.01 1.95 -5.73
CA ARG A 22 -2.26 2.62 -4.44
C ARG A 22 -1.77 1.81 -3.25
N ILE A 23 -2.00 0.49 -3.24
CA ILE A 23 -1.56 -0.36 -2.12
C ILE A 23 -0.04 -0.59 -2.15
N GLU A 24 0.56 -0.72 -3.33
CA GLU A 24 2.02 -0.84 -3.48
C GLU A 24 2.77 0.40 -2.99
N GLU A 25 2.24 1.60 -3.21
CA GLU A 25 2.81 2.83 -2.66
C GLU A 25 2.81 2.83 -1.12
N ALA A 26 1.71 2.41 -0.50
CA ALA A 26 1.62 2.27 0.95
C ALA A 26 2.68 1.28 1.48
N PHE A 27 2.76 0.07 0.89
CA PHE A 27 3.76 -0.91 1.28
C PHE A 27 5.19 -0.44 1.05
N GLY A 28 5.44 0.29 -0.04
CA GLY A 28 6.74 0.89 -0.34
C GLY A 28 7.15 1.89 0.73
N TRP A 29 6.26 2.82 1.10
CA TRP A 29 6.49 3.81 2.14
C TRP A 29 6.70 3.16 3.51
N ILE A 30 5.88 2.19 3.88
CA ILE A 30 5.98 1.47 5.17
C ILE A 30 7.35 0.79 5.32
N LYS A 31 7.87 0.20 4.24
CA LYS A 31 9.19 -0.45 4.25
C LYS A 31 10.32 0.58 4.31
N THR A 32 10.24 1.66 3.54
CA THR A 32 11.32 2.64 3.38
C THR A 32 11.35 3.65 4.53
N THR A 33 10.26 4.38 4.74
CA THR A 33 10.13 5.45 5.74
C THR A 33 9.52 4.96 7.04
N GLY A 34 8.52 4.06 6.96
CA GLY A 34 7.83 3.51 8.13
C GLY A 34 8.66 2.50 8.95
N GLY A 35 9.90 2.22 8.56
CA GLY A 35 10.86 1.42 9.32
C GLY A 35 10.58 -0.08 9.36
N LEU A 36 9.67 -0.61 8.53
CA LEU A 36 9.27 -2.03 8.55
C LEU A 36 10.01 -2.90 7.52
N ARG A 37 11.06 -2.39 6.85
CA ARG A 37 11.93 -3.22 5.99
C ARG A 37 12.62 -4.35 6.75
N LYS A 38 13.00 -4.12 8.01
CA LYS A 38 13.49 -5.13 8.96
C LYS A 38 12.75 -4.94 10.27
N THR A 39 11.84 -5.86 10.61
CA THR A 39 11.06 -5.76 11.86
C THR A 39 12.00 -5.83 13.07
N ARG A 40 11.87 -4.85 13.97
CA ARG A 40 12.59 -4.81 15.27
C ARG A 40 11.78 -5.41 16.41
N HIS A 41 10.54 -5.83 16.14
CA HIS A 41 9.61 -6.36 17.13
C HIS A 41 9.45 -7.87 16.97
N ARG A 42 9.22 -8.56 18.09
CA ARG A 42 8.95 -10.00 18.14
C ARG A 42 7.50 -10.25 18.61
N GLY A 43 6.91 -11.33 18.10
CA GLY A 43 5.53 -11.75 18.37
C GLY A 43 4.51 -11.18 17.40
N LEU A 44 3.59 -12.03 16.93
CA LEU A 44 2.60 -11.68 15.90
C LEU A 44 1.72 -10.49 16.31
N ALA A 45 1.25 -10.46 17.56
CA ALA A 45 0.42 -9.37 18.07
C ALA A 45 1.12 -8.01 18.00
N ARG A 46 2.38 -7.94 18.45
CA ARG A 46 3.16 -6.69 18.45
C ARG A 46 3.52 -6.26 17.02
N VAL A 47 3.92 -7.19 16.16
CA VAL A 47 4.22 -6.90 14.76
C VAL A 47 2.96 -6.42 14.03
N GLY A 48 1.81 -7.08 14.25
CA GLY A 48 0.53 -6.71 13.67
C GLY A 48 0.08 -5.31 14.10
N TRP A 49 0.18 -4.99 15.40
CA TRP A 49 -0.14 -3.65 15.89
C TRP A 49 0.75 -2.58 15.26
N MET A 50 2.06 -2.84 15.17
CA MET A 50 2.99 -1.90 14.53
C MET A 50 2.64 -1.71 13.06
N PHE A 51 2.36 -2.79 12.32
CA PHE A 51 1.92 -2.72 10.92
C PHE A 51 0.67 -1.84 10.76
N THR A 52 -0.40 -2.10 11.53
CA THR A 52 -1.64 -1.32 11.50
C THR A 52 -1.39 0.15 11.78
N LEU A 53 -0.55 0.46 12.78
CA LEU A 53 -0.19 1.85 13.09
C LEU A 53 0.51 2.54 11.90
N ARG A 54 1.41 1.87 11.18
CA ARG A 54 2.08 2.47 10.02
C ARG A 54 1.13 2.65 8.83
N VAL A 55 0.18 1.73 8.63
CA VAL A 55 -0.86 1.88 7.60
C VAL A 55 -1.74 3.10 7.91
N ALA A 56 -2.14 3.28 9.18
CA ALA A 56 -2.88 4.46 9.60
C ALA A 56 -2.08 5.76 9.40
N ALA A 57 -0.80 5.76 9.77
CA ALA A 57 0.09 6.90 9.53
C ALA A 57 0.23 7.22 8.03
N TYR A 58 0.30 6.22 7.15
CA TYR A 58 0.35 6.44 5.71
C TYR A 58 -0.91 7.15 5.17
N ASN A 59 -2.10 6.87 5.74
CA ASN A 59 -3.31 7.60 5.39
C ASN A 59 -3.20 9.09 5.70
N LEU A 60 -2.52 9.47 6.79
CA LEU A 60 -2.27 10.88 7.13
C LEU A 60 -1.26 11.50 6.16
N VAL A 61 -0.17 10.78 5.85
CA VAL A 61 0.86 11.25 4.90
C VAL A 61 0.27 11.52 3.51
N ARG A 62 -0.68 10.69 3.04
CA ARG A 62 -1.31 10.89 1.73
C ARG A 62 -2.38 11.98 1.71
N LEU A 63 -2.91 12.36 2.88
CA LEU A 63 -4.09 13.23 2.99
C LEU A 63 -3.90 14.60 2.30
N PRO A 64 -2.77 15.32 2.45
CA PRO A 64 -2.57 16.60 1.76
C PRO A 64 -2.66 16.48 0.23
N LYS A 65 -2.13 15.39 -0.34
CA LYS A 65 -2.20 15.13 -1.78
C LYS A 65 -3.64 14.87 -2.25
N LEU A 66 -4.46 14.23 -1.40
CA LEU A 66 -5.87 14.01 -1.71
C LEU A 66 -6.68 15.31 -1.62
N LEU A 67 -6.41 16.15 -0.61
CA LEU A 67 -7.09 17.44 -0.44
C LEU A 67 -6.73 18.43 -1.56
N ALA A 68 -5.51 18.38 -2.09
CA ALA A 68 -5.09 19.21 -3.22
C ALA A 68 -5.62 18.73 -4.58
N ALA A 69 -6.16 17.50 -4.65
CA ALA A 69 -6.73 16.95 -5.88
C ALA A 69 -8.25 17.17 -5.98
N THR A 70 -8.84 17.82 -4.97
CA THR A 70 -10.22 18.34 -4.95
C THR A 70 -10.23 19.76 -5.51
#